data_AF-A0A944E0L0-F1
#
_entry.id   AF-A0A944E0L0-F1
#
_cell.length_a   1.000
_cell.length_b   1.000
_cell.length_c   1.000
_cell.angle_alpha   90.00
_cell.angle_beta   90.00
_cell.angle_gamma   90.00
#
_symmetry.space_group_name_H-M   'P 1'
#
loop_
_entity.id
_entity.type
_entity.pdbx_description
1 polymer ?
#
loop_
_entity_poly.entity_id
_entity_poly.type
_entity_poly.pdbx_seq_one_letter_code
_entity_poly.pdbx_strand_id
1 'polypeptide(L)'
;ISADTPDAEVTADIWGLPDHLRPVPVVLLVDEVAELALFSNTAEKKRRERIVTALVRLVQLGRAAGIYVEICGQRFGSELGDGITMLRAQLTGRVSHRVNDEASAKMAFGDISPDAVLATTQIPVERPGTAVAGDSTGGWVRIRTPFTSMRQAVNACTANAHRTPVLAGWSPSAQCCRSCLPARPRPPRRRPSPSLPDPFPTRSA
;
A
#
# COMPACT_ATOMS: atom_id res chain seq x y z
N ILE A 1 -12.78 2.50 29.87
CA ILE A 1 -11.90 3.02 30.94
C ILE A 1 -12.84 3.49 32.05
N SER A 2 -12.89 2.75 33.16
CA SER A 2 -13.67 3.16 34.35
C SER A 2 -12.86 4.18 35.15
N ALA A 3 -13.53 4.96 35.99
CA ALA A 3 -12.88 5.89 36.93
C ALA A 3 -11.89 5.20 37.89
N ASP A 4 -11.98 3.87 38.04
CA ASP A 4 -11.14 3.07 38.92
C ASP A 4 -9.83 2.57 38.27
N THR A 5 -9.59 2.94 37.01
CA THR A 5 -8.36 2.54 36.30
C THR A 5 -7.18 3.35 36.85
N PRO A 6 -6.15 2.72 37.46
CA PRO A 6 -4.99 3.44 37.98
C PRO A 6 -4.29 4.24 36.88
N ASP A 7 -3.77 5.43 37.17
CA ASP A 7 -3.12 6.31 36.18
C ASP A 7 -1.98 5.60 35.40
N ALA A 8 -1.29 4.65 36.04
CA ALA A 8 -0.24 3.84 35.42
C ALA A 8 -0.75 2.88 34.32
N GLU A 9 -2.06 2.62 34.27
CA GLU A 9 -2.73 1.77 33.26
C GLU A 9 -3.44 2.59 32.18
N VAL A 10 -3.46 3.93 32.31
CA VAL A 10 -4.04 4.82 31.29
C VAL A 10 -3.01 5.06 30.18
N THR A 11 -3.19 4.36 29.06
CA THR A 11 -2.39 4.58 27.86
C THR A 11 -3.02 5.64 26.94
N ALA A 12 -2.19 6.54 26.40
CA ALA A 12 -2.59 7.49 25.36
C ALA A 12 -2.51 6.89 23.94
N ASP A 13 -1.98 5.67 23.80
CA ASP A 13 -1.87 4.95 22.55
C ASP A 13 -2.58 3.59 22.60
N ILE A 14 -2.86 3.03 21.42
CA ILE A 14 -3.54 1.74 21.32
C ILE A 14 -2.66 0.56 21.77
N TRP A 15 -1.35 0.75 21.89
CA TRP A 15 -0.39 -0.32 22.16
C TRP A 15 -0.37 -0.69 23.65
N GLY A 16 -0.70 0.25 24.52
CA GLY A 16 -0.95 -0.05 25.94
C GLY A 16 -2.27 -0.80 26.20
N LEU A 17 -3.18 -0.93 25.22
CA LEU A 17 -4.42 -1.68 25.40
C LEU A 17 -4.17 -3.19 25.49
N PRO A 18 -5.00 -3.95 26.22
CA PRO A 18 -5.04 -5.41 26.13
C PRO A 18 -5.28 -5.87 24.68
N ASP A 19 -4.66 -6.99 24.29
CA ASP A 19 -4.68 -7.48 22.90
C ASP A 19 -6.07 -7.58 22.28
N HIS A 20 -7.07 -8.02 23.05
CA HIS A 20 -8.44 -8.19 22.59
C HIS A 20 -9.21 -6.87 22.39
N LEU A 21 -8.66 -5.74 22.87
CA LEU A 21 -9.20 -4.40 22.69
C LEU A 21 -8.40 -3.58 21.68
N ARG A 22 -7.25 -4.08 21.20
CA ARG A 22 -6.43 -3.37 20.20
C ARG A 22 -7.16 -3.34 18.86
N PRO A 23 -7.40 -2.15 18.28
CA PRO A 23 -7.95 -2.06 16.93
C PRO A 23 -6.95 -2.61 15.91
N VAL A 24 -7.47 -3.03 14.76
CA VAL A 24 -6.64 -3.51 13.63
C VAL A 24 -5.80 -2.33 13.10
N PRO A 25 -4.47 -2.47 13.00
CA PRO A 25 -3.63 -1.43 12.43
C PRO A 25 -3.99 -1.10 10.98
N VAL A 26 -3.88 0.17 10.61
CA VAL A 26 -4.18 0.65 9.26
C VAL A 26 -2.88 1.05 8.58
N VAL A 27 -2.68 0.59 7.34
CA VAL A 27 -1.58 1.02 6.49
C VAL A 27 -2.15 1.86 5.34
N LEU A 28 -1.77 3.13 5.30
CA LEU A 28 -2.06 4.03 4.18
C LEU A 28 -0.88 4.02 3.22
N LEU A 29 -1.08 3.45 2.03
CA LEU A 29 -0.09 3.45 0.96
C LEU A 29 -0.43 4.51 -0.10
N VAL A 30 0.53 5.37 -0.41
CA VAL A 30 0.48 6.32 -1.53
C VAL A 30 1.53 5.88 -2.55
N ASP A 31 1.10 5.33 -3.69
CA ASP A 31 2.02 4.72 -4.67
C ASP A 31 2.86 5.76 -5.44
N GLU A 32 2.26 6.91 -5.77
CA GLU A 32 2.94 8.00 -6.47
C GLU A 32 2.59 9.34 -5.82
N VAL A 33 3.51 9.84 -5.00
CA VAL A 33 3.35 11.14 -4.33
C VAL A 33 3.34 12.31 -5.30
N ALA A 34 3.98 12.18 -6.48
CA ALA A 34 4.05 13.27 -7.45
C ALA A 34 2.66 13.65 -8.00
N GLU A 35 1.72 12.70 -8.03
CA GLU A 35 0.32 12.96 -8.37
C GLU A 35 -0.34 13.95 -7.38
N LEU A 36 0.10 13.99 -6.13
CA LEU A 36 -0.37 14.98 -5.16
C LEU A 36 0.19 16.38 -5.46
N ALA A 37 1.31 16.49 -6.18
CA ALA A 37 1.94 17.77 -6.52
C ALA A 37 1.40 18.40 -7.80
N LEU A 38 0.71 17.65 -8.67
CA LEU A 38 0.13 18.16 -9.92
C LEU A 38 -1.15 18.97 -9.67
N PHE A 39 -1.22 20.17 -10.25
CA PHE A 39 -2.43 21.01 -10.23
C PHE A 39 -2.46 21.93 -11.45
N SER A 40 -3.66 22.27 -11.90
CA SER A 40 -3.92 23.15 -13.04
C SER A 40 -4.51 24.51 -12.64
N ASN A 41 -5.08 24.61 -11.43
CA ASN A 41 -5.75 25.82 -10.96
C ASN A 41 -5.58 26.09 -9.45
N THR A 42 -5.93 27.30 -9.03
CA THR A 42 -5.78 27.79 -7.64
C THR A 42 -6.66 27.02 -6.63
N ALA A 43 -7.83 26.53 -7.05
CA ALA A 43 -8.71 25.76 -6.16
C ALA A 43 -8.10 24.38 -5.84
N GLU A 44 -7.53 23.71 -6.84
CA GLU A 44 -6.75 22.48 -6.69
C GLU A 44 -5.52 22.70 -5.80
N LYS A 45 -4.82 23.83 -5.98
CA LYS A 45 -3.69 24.22 -5.13
C LYS A 45 -4.07 24.21 -3.63
N LYS A 46 -5.17 24.88 -3.27
CA LYS A 46 -5.64 24.94 -1.88
C LYS A 46 -6.10 23.58 -1.36
N ARG A 47 -6.68 22.74 -2.22
CA ARG A 47 -7.08 21.36 -1.86
C ARG A 47 -5.85 20.50 -1.56
N ARG A 48 -4.81 20.56 -2.39
CA ARG A 48 -3.54 19.87 -2.17
C ARG A 48 -2.93 20.26 -0.83
N GLU A 49 -2.81 21.56 -0.55
CA GLU A 49 -2.19 22.03 0.71
C GLU A 49 -2.89 21.45 1.94
N ARG A 50 -4.23 21.32 1.89
CA ARG A 50 -4.99 20.64 2.95
C ARG A 50 -4.67 19.15 3.03
N ILE A 51 -4.57 18.45 1.90
CA ILE A 51 -4.22 17.02 1.85
C ILE A 51 -2.82 16.78 2.40
N VAL A 52 -1.82 17.54 1.96
CA VAL A 52 -0.43 17.43 2.43
C VAL A 52 -0.35 17.72 3.93
N THR A 53 -1.03 18.77 4.40
CA THR A 53 -1.10 19.09 5.83
C THR A 53 -1.74 17.94 6.63
N ALA A 54 -2.82 17.34 6.10
CA ALA A 54 -3.46 16.20 6.74
C ALA A 54 -2.53 14.97 6.79
N LEU A 55 -1.79 14.69 5.72
CA LEU A 55 -0.79 13.61 5.68
C LEU A 55 0.33 13.85 6.69
N VAL A 56 0.87 15.07 6.77
CA VAL A 56 1.90 15.42 7.76
C VAL A 56 1.40 15.16 9.18
N ARG A 57 0.19 15.63 9.51
CA ARG A 57 -0.42 15.38 10.83
C ARG A 57 -0.67 13.89 11.08
N LEU A 58 -1.07 13.14 10.05
CA LEU A 58 -1.28 11.70 10.15
C LEU A 58 0.02 10.97 10.43
N VAL A 59 1.13 11.32 9.77
CA VAL A 59 2.45 10.71 10.03
C VAL A 59 2.92 11.03 11.45
N GLN A 60 2.69 12.27 11.92
CA GLN A 60 3.10 12.70 13.26
C GLN A 60 2.35 12.00 14.40
N LEU A 61 1.04 11.79 14.24
CA LEU A 61 0.16 11.28 15.31
C LEU A 61 -0.27 9.83 15.12
N GLY A 62 -0.15 9.30 13.90
CA GLY A 62 -0.75 8.03 13.47
C GLY A 62 -0.20 6.82 14.22
N ARG A 63 1.09 6.83 14.58
CA ARG A 63 1.73 5.71 15.29
C ARG A 63 1.00 5.36 16.59
N ALA A 64 0.57 6.35 17.37
CA ALA A 64 -0.17 6.13 18.62
C ALA A 64 -1.56 5.53 18.37
N ALA A 65 -2.16 5.82 17.22
CA ALA A 65 -3.46 5.30 16.79
C ALA A 65 -3.37 4.00 15.98
N GLY A 66 -2.17 3.43 15.78
CA GLY A 66 -1.99 2.23 14.95
C GLY A 66 -2.06 2.47 13.45
N ILE A 67 -1.84 3.71 13.00
CA ILE A 67 -1.84 4.08 11.58
C ILE A 67 -0.41 4.27 11.10
N TYR A 68 -0.06 3.53 10.05
CA TYR A 68 1.22 3.60 9.35
C TYR A 68 1.00 4.21 7.98
N VAL A 69 1.93 5.06 7.56
CA VAL A 69 1.86 5.73 6.25
C VAL A 69 3.12 5.37 5.47
N GLU A 70 2.91 4.81 4.28
CA GLU A 70 3.97 4.51 3.33
C GLU A 70 3.76 5.38 2.09
N ILE A 71 4.79 6.13 1.72
CA ILE A 71 4.74 7.07 0.61
C ILE A 71 5.82 6.69 -0.39
N CYS A 72 5.37 6.33 -1.57
CA CYS A 72 6.17 5.94 -2.71
C CYS A 72 6.13 7.04 -3.77
N GLY A 73 7.13 7.02 -4.65
CA GLY A 73 7.16 7.86 -5.83
C GLY A 73 8.39 7.55 -6.65
N GLN A 74 8.24 7.58 -7.97
CA GLN A 74 9.37 7.37 -8.88
C GLN A 74 10.30 8.59 -8.90
N ARG A 75 9.73 9.78 -8.73
CA ARG A 75 10.42 11.07 -8.75
C ARG A 75 10.16 11.82 -7.45
N PHE A 76 10.86 11.43 -6.39
CA PHE A 76 10.76 12.09 -5.09
C PHE A 76 11.77 13.23 -4.99
N GLY A 77 11.55 14.31 -5.74
CA GLY A 77 12.46 15.45 -5.81
C GLY A 77 11.92 16.72 -5.14
N SER A 78 12.81 17.68 -4.86
CA SER A 78 12.45 18.97 -4.25
C SER A 78 11.53 19.83 -5.12
N GLU A 79 11.49 19.56 -6.42
CA GLU A 79 10.59 20.19 -7.40
C GLU A 79 9.10 19.94 -7.12
N LEU A 80 8.77 18.94 -6.28
CA LEU A 80 7.39 18.68 -5.84
C LEU A 80 6.88 19.72 -4.82
N GLY A 81 7.77 20.59 -4.32
CA GLY A 81 7.45 21.74 -3.47
C GLY A 81 7.58 21.49 -1.96
N ASP A 82 7.55 22.59 -1.20
CA ASP A 82 7.85 22.63 0.24
C ASP A 82 7.00 21.66 1.08
N GLY A 83 5.75 21.44 0.68
CA GLY A 83 4.84 20.53 1.36
C GLY A 83 5.32 19.07 1.34
N ILE A 84 5.90 18.61 0.23
CA ILE A 84 6.45 17.26 0.11
C ILE A 84 7.76 17.14 0.89
N THR A 85 8.58 18.19 0.88
CA THR A 85 9.79 18.26 1.72
C THR A 85 9.44 18.16 3.21
N MET A 86 8.39 18.87 3.66
CA MET A 86 7.89 18.80 5.03
C MET A 86 7.35 17.40 5.37
N LEU A 87 6.62 16.77 4.46
CA LEU A 87 6.12 15.41 4.62
C LEU A 87 7.26 14.40 4.77
N ARG A 88 8.28 14.47 3.90
CA ARG A 88 9.48 13.63 3.95
C ARG A 88 10.22 13.74 5.28
N ALA A 89 10.30 14.94 5.86
CA ALA A 89 10.93 15.14 7.15
C ALA A 89 10.25 14.38 8.30
N GLN A 90 8.97 14.00 8.16
CA GLN A 90 8.25 13.19 9.14
C GLN A 90 8.38 11.68 8.89
N LEU A 91 8.83 11.26 7.70
CA LEU A 91 9.02 9.86 7.35
C LEU A 91 10.41 9.41 7.81
N THR A 92 10.44 8.67 8.91
CA THR A 92 11.69 8.29 9.60
C THR A 92 12.39 7.10 8.96
N GLY A 93 11.65 6.08 8.50
CA GLY A 93 12.19 4.94 7.75
C GLY A 93 12.11 5.20 6.26
N ARG A 94 13.23 5.07 5.55
CA ARG A 94 13.31 5.37 4.11
C ARG A 94 14.04 4.27 3.36
N VAL A 95 13.51 3.93 2.19
CA VAL A 95 14.12 2.99 1.26
C VAL A 95 14.20 3.66 -0.10
N SER A 96 15.36 3.57 -0.74
CA SER A 96 15.53 4.04 -2.11
C SER A 96 16.24 2.97 -2.92
N HIS A 97 15.60 2.57 -4.02
CA HIS A 97 16.24 1.82 -5.09
C HIS A 97 17.17 2.75 -5.89
N ARG A 98 17.71 2.25 -7.00
CA ARG A 98 18.54 3.04 -7.89
C ARG A 98 17.79 4.32 -8.34
N VAL A 99 18.41 5.46 -8.12
CA VAL A 99 18.03 6.76 -8.69
C VAL A 99 19.01 7.17 -9.79
N ASN A 100 18.60 8.10 -10.66
CA ASN A 100 19.42 8.52 -11.79
C ASN A 100 20.38 9.68 -11.46
N ASP A 101 20.08 10.45 -10.43
CA ASP A 101 20.78 11.69 -10.11
C ASP A 101 20.99 11.83 -8.59
N GLU A 102 21.99 12.64 -8.22
CA GLU A 102 22.36 12.89 -6.83
C GLU A 102 21.31 13.70 -6.06
N ALA A 103 20.51 14.54 -6.73
CA ALA A 103 19.49 15.34 -6.07
C ALA A 103 18.37 14.45 -5.52
N SER A 104 17.92 13.46 -6.31
CA SER A 104 16.99 12.42 -5.86
C SER A 104 17.53 11.63 -4.66
N ALA A 105 18.82 11.28 -4.68
CA ALA A 105 19.46 10.58 -3.55
C ALA A 105 19.55 11.45 -2.29
N LYS A 106 19.87 12.73 -2.44
CA LYS A 106 19.87 13.72 -1.34
C LYS A 106 18.48 13.94 -0.75
N MET A 107 17.44 13.90 -1.57
CA MET A 107 16.07 13.98 -1.09
C MET A 107 15.68 12.79 -0.21
N ALA A 108 16.21 11.60 -0.49
CA ALA A 108 15.98 10.41 0.32
C ALA A 108 16.84 10.38 1.59
N PHE A 109 18.14 10.70 1.51
CA PHE A 109 19.09 10.42 2.60
C PHE A 109 19.99 11.59 3.02
N GLY A 110 19.80 12.79 2.46
CA GLY A 110 20.70 13.93 2.72
C GLY A 110 20.72 14.40 4.17
N ASP A 111 19.63 14.18 4.91
CA ASP A 111 19.48 14.39 6.35
C ASP A 111 19.75 13.13 7.20
N ILE A 112 20.11 12.01 6.57
CA ILE A 112 20.44 10.74 7.24
C ILE A 112 21.94 10.47 7.21
N SER A 113 22.52 10.36 6.01
CA SER A 113 23.95 10.05 5.86
C SER A 113 24.45 10.40 4.44
N PRO A 114 25.56 11.16 4.31
CA PRO A 114 26.21 11.38 3.02
C PRO A 114 26.64 10.06 2.34
N ASP A 115 27.03 9.06 3.12
CA ASP A 115 27.44 7.76 2.59
C ASP A 115 26.24 7.00 2.02
N ALA A 116 25.05 7.13 2.62
CA ALA A 116 23.82 6.56 2.07
C ALA A 116 23.42 7.22 0.74
N VAL A 117 23.63 8.53 0.60
CA VAL A 117 23.44 9.25 -0.67
C VAL A 117 24.35 8.65 -1.75
N LEU A 118 25.65 8.52 -1.46
CA LEU A 118 26.62 7.93 -2.37
C LEU A 118 26.31 6.45 -2.70
N ALA A 119 25.93 5.68 -1.68
CA ALA A 119 25.63 4.26 -1.83
C ALA A 119 24.42 4.02 -2.74
N THR A 120 23.46 4.94 -2.73
CA THR A 120 22.24 4.91 -3.58
C THR A 120 22.54 5.28 -5.03
N THR A 121 23.34 6.33 -5.27
CA THR A 121 23.70 6.76 -6.63
C THR A 121 24.60 5.74 -7.34
N GLN A 122 25.37 4.96 -6.58
CA GLN A 122 26.24 3.90 -7.10
C GLN A 122 25.52 2.56 -7.34
N ILE A 123 24.21 2.45 -7.14
CA ILE A 123 23.50 1.20 -7.40
C ILE A 123 23.58 0.89 -8.91
N PRO A 124 24.15 -0.26 -9.30
CA PRO A 124 24.27 -0.62 -10.72
C PRO A 124 22.91 -1.00 -11.34
N VAL A 125 22.75 -0.69 -12.63
CA VAL A 125 21.51 -0.92 -13.39
C VAL A 125 21.19 -2.41 -13.51
N GLU A 126 22.21 -3.24 -13.66
CA GLU A 126 22.11 -4.70 -13.85
C GLU A 126 21.78 -5.47 -12.55
N ARG A 127 21.57 -4.77 -11.43
CA ARG A 127 21.23 -5.39 -10.14
C ARG A 127 19.86 -4.94 -9.62
N PRO A 128 18.75 -5.33 -10.30
CA PRO A 128 17.41 -4.98 -9.88
C PRO A 128 17.11 -5.47 -8.45
N GLY A 129 16.29 -4.70 -7.74
CA GLY A 129 15.94 -4.94 -6.34
C GLY A 129 17.00 -4.50 -5.33
N THR A 130 18.19 -4.05 -5.76
CA THR A 130 19.16 -3.45 -4.83
C THR A 130 18.64 -2.08 -4.38
N ALA A 131 18.69 -1.83 -3.08
CA ALA A 131 18.26 -0.57 -2.47
C ALA A 131 19.14 -0.22 -1.26
N VAL A 132 19.04 1.01 -0.82
CA VAL A 132 19.53 1.46 0.49
C VAL A 132 18.32 1.67 1.38
N ALA A 133 18.39 1.16 2.60
CA ALA A 133 17.45 1.47 3.66
C ALA A 133 18.18 2.30 4.72
N GLY A 134 17.54 3.36 5.19
CA GLY A 134 18.09 4.22 6.22
C GLY A 134 16.98 4.71 7.16
N ASP A 135 17.40 5.13 8.34
CA ASP A 135 16.51 5.73 9.31
C ASP A 135 17.03 7.08 9.83
N SER A 136 16.18 7.82 10.53
CA SER A 136 16.51 9.12 11.10
C SER A 136 17.54 9.09 12.24
N THR A 137 18.03 7.91 12.67
CA THR A 137 19.13 7.80 13.64
C THR A 137 20.50 7.96 12.99
N GLY A 138 20.55 8.00 11.64
CA GLY A 138 21.78 8.03 10.86
C GLY A 138 22.24 6.64 10.41
N GLY A 139 21.58 5.58 10.91
CA GLY A 139 21.83 4.20 10.49
C GLY A 139 21.36 3.97 9.06
N TRP A 140 22.18 3.26 8.27
CA TRP A 140 21.81 2.81 6.94
C TRP A 140 22.43 1.48 6.59
N VAL A 141 21.77 0.74 5.72
CA VAL A 141 22.20 -0.57 5.22
C VAL A 141 21.85 -0.71 3.74
N ARG A 142 22.68 -1.44 3.00
CA ARG A 142 22.34 -1.88 1.65
C ARG A 142 21.54 -3.17 1.73
N ILE A 143 20.41 -3.19 1.04
CA ILE A 143 19.47 -4.32 1.04
C ILE A 143 19.19 -4.79 -0.39
N ARG A 144 18.57 -5.97 -0.49
CA ARG A 144 17.99 -6.49 -1.73
C ARG A 144 16.54 -6.85 -1.47
N THR A 145 15.62 -6.14 -2.11
CA THR A 145 14.18 -6.40 -1.98
C THR A 145 13.81 -7.69 -2.72
N PRO A 146 12.85 -8.47 -2.20
CA PRO A 146 12.39 -9.68 -2.87
C PRO A 146 11.71 -9.34 -4.21
N PHE A 147 11.86 -10.23 -5.19
CA PHE A 147 11.13 -10.11 -6.44
C PHE A 147 9.74 -10.75 -6.31
N THR A 148 8.71 -9.94 -6.52
CA THR A 148 7.32 -10.40 -6.60
C THR A 148 6.86 -10.30 -8.05
N SER A 149 6.59 -11.43 -8.68
CA SER A 149 6.00 -11.46 -10.01
C SER A 149 4.53 -11.04 -9.99
N MET A 150 4.02 -10.56 -11.13
CA MET A 150 2.60 -10.22 -11.28
C MET A 150 1.67 -11.39 -10.94
N ARG A 151 2.05 -12.62 -11.26
CA ARG A 151 1.27 -13.82 -10.93
C ARG A 151 1.19 -14.04 -9.42
N GLN A 152 2.29 -13.85 -8.69
CA GLN A 152 2.29 -13.96 -7.22
C GLN A 152 1.41 -12.88 -6.60
N ALA A 153 1.50 -11.63 -7.09
CA ALA A 153 0.65 -10.55 -6.63
C ALA A 153 -0.85 -10.85 -6.84
N VAL A 154 -1.24 -11.26 -8.05
CA VAL A 154 -2.65 -11.63 -8.35
C VAL A 154 -3.13 -12.77 -7.46
N ASN A 155 -2.31 -13.83 -7.29
CA ASN A 155 -2.67 -14.96 -6.44
C ASN A 155 -2.91 -14.52 -4.98
N ALA A 156 -2.05 -13.64 -4.45
CA ALA A 156 -2.20 -13.11 -3.10
C ALA A 156 -3.45 -12.24 -2.95
N CYS A 157 -3.75 -11.38 -3.93
CA CYS A 157 -4.96 -10.56 -3.96
C CYS A 157 -6.22 -11.44 -4.01
N THR A 158 -6.27 -12.45 -4.89
CA THR A 158 -7.42 -13.35 -5.00
C THR A 158 -7.64 -14.15 -3.71
N ALA A 159 -6.57 -14.65 -3.09
CA ALA A 159 -6.67 -15.39 -1.83
C ALA A 159 -7.24 -14.53 -0.69
N ASN A 160 -6.94 -13.23 -0.67
CA ASN A 160 -7.33 -12.31 0.41
C ASN A 160 -8.50 -11.39 0.07
N ALA A 161 -9.11 -11.50 -1.12
CA ALA A 161 -10.19 -10.60 -1.56
C ALA A 161 -11.36 -10.53 -0.57
N HIS A 162 -11.66 -11.63 0.12
CA HIS A 162 -12.70 -11.72 1.16
C HIS A 162 -12.44 -10.86 2.41
N ARG A 163 -11.23 -10.33 2.58
CA ARG A 163 -10.83 -9.45 3.69
C ARG A 163 -10.90 -7.96 3.35
N THR A 164 -11.32 -7.61 2.14
CA THR A 164 -11.36 -6.22 1.69
C THR A 164 -12.37 -5.44 2.55
N PRO A 165 -11.95 -4.38 3.26
CA PRO A 165 -12.86 -3.62 4.11
C PRO A 165 -13.88 -2.85 3.25
N VAL A 166 -15.12 -2.76 3.74
CA VAL A 166 -16.14 -1.92 3.13
C VAL A 166 -15.97 -0.51 3.68
N LEU A 167 -15.51 0.41 2.82
CA LEU A 167 -15.38 1.82 3.18
C LEU A 167 -16.70 2.55 2.87
N ALA A 168 -17.32 3.13 3.89
CA ALA A 168 -18.57 3.87 3.73
C ALA A 168 -18.38 5.05 2.76
N GLY A 169 -19.27 5.18 1.77
CA GLY A 169 -19.17 6.23 0.74
C GLY A 169 -18.13 5.98 -0.36
N TRP A 170 -17.41 4.86 -0.29
CA TRP A 170 -16.53 4.37 -1.35
C TRP A 170 -17.15 3.09 -1.93
N SER A 171 -17.76 3.19 -3.12
CA SER A 171 -18.06 1.99 -3.89
C SER A 171 -16.73 1.49 -4.46
N PRO A 172 -16.25 0.28 -4.09
CA PRO A 172 -15.14 -0.31 -4.80
C PRO A 172 -15.54 -0.35 -6.27
N SER A 173 -14.73 0.20 -7.17
CA SER A 173 -14.96 0.01 -8.59
C SER A 173 -15.00 -1.49 -8.82
N ALA A 174 -16.20 -2.02 -9.09
CA ALA A 174 -16.46 -3.45 -9.20
C ALA A 174 -15.56 -4.14 -10.26
N GLN A 175 -14.91 -3.33 -11.10
CA GLN A 175 -13.90 -3.69 -12.08
C GLN A 175 -12.67 -4.38 -11.46
N CYS A 176 -12.17 -3.95 -10.28
CA CYS A 176 -10.90 -4.45 -9.76
C CYS A 176 -11.01 -5.87 -9.16
N CYS A 177 -12.14 -6.18 -8.50
CA CYS A 177 -12.36 -7.50 -7.89
C CYS A 177 -12.98 -8.53 -8.86
N ARG A 178 -13.72 -8.12 -9.91
CA ARG A 178 -14.37 -9.08 -10.82
C ARG A 178 -13.41 -9.73 -11.82
N SER A 179 -12.34 -9.04 -12.22
CA SER A 179 -11.39 -9.55 -13.21
C SER A 179 -10.43 -10.62 -12.66
N CYS A 180 -10.30 -10.74 -11.34
CA CYS A 180 -9.39 -11.68 -10.67
C CYS A 180 -10.06 -12.99 -10.23
N LEU A 181 -11.37 -13.15 -10.45
CA LEU A 181 -12.04 -14.44 -10.24
C LEU A 181 -11.73 -15.35 -11.43
N PRO A 182 -11.06 -16.51 -11.23
CA PRO A 182 -10.94 -17.48 -12.30
C PRO A 182 -12.35 -17.85 -12.76
N ALA A 183 -12.58 -17.83 -14.08
CA ALA A 183 -13.83 -18.28 -14.66
C ALA A 183 -14.14 -19.67 -14.08
N ARG A 184 -15.32 -19.83 -13.47
CA ARG A 184 -15.77 -21.15 -13.01
C ARG A 184 -15.61 -22.12 -14.18
N PRO A 185 -14.94 -23.28 -14.01
CA PRO A 185 -14.85 -24.26 -15.08
C PRO A 185 -16.26 -24.60 -15.54
N ARG A 186 -16.53 -24.41 -16.84
CA ARG A 186 -17.82 -24.80 -17.42
C ARG A 186 -18.04 -26.28 -17.11
N PRO A 187 -19.18 -26.68 -16.52
CA PRO A 187 -19.46 -28.09 -16.34
C PRO A 187 -19.40 -28.77 -17.72
N PRO A 188 -18.83 -29.99 -17.80
CA PRO A 188 -18.76 -30.71 -19.07
C PRO A 188 -20.17 -30.82 -19.65
N ARG A 189 -20.32 -30.48 -20.94
CA ARG A 189 -21.58 -30.68 -21.66
C ARG A 189 -21.95 -32.15 -21.51
N ARG A 190 -23.01 -32.45 -20.77
CA ARG A 190 -23.61 -33.78 -20.74
C ARG A 190 -24.03 -34.10 -22.17
N ARG A 191 -23.40 -35.12 -22.78
CA ARG A 191 -23.93 -35.71 -24.01
C ARG A 191 -25.35 -36.21 -23.69
N PRO A 192 -26.35 -35.95 -24.54
CA PRO A 192 -27.66 -36.56 -24.35
C PRO A 192 -27.50 -38.08 -24.32
N SER A 193 -28.04 -38.71 -23.28
CA SER A 193 -28.13 -40.16 -23.16
C SER A 193 -28.92 -40.72 -24.35
N PRO A 194 -28.50 -41.85 -24.95
CA PRO A 194 -29.29 -42.48 -25.99
C PRO A 194 -30.66 -42.88 -25.42
N SER A 195 -31.72 -42.42 -26.09
CA SER A 195 -33.10 -42.81 -25.79
C SER A 195 -33.26 -44.32 -25.93
N LEU A 196 -33.73 -44.99 -24.88
CA LEU A 196 -34.20 -46.37 -24.98
C LEU A 196 -35.42 -46.41 -25.92
N PRO A 197 -35.55 -47.44 -26.78
CA PRO A 197 -36.71 -47.57 -27.67
C PRO A 197 -37.97 -47.94 -26.88
N ASP A 198 -39.10 -47.33 -27.25
CA ASP A 198 -40.43 -47.59 -26.67
C ASP A 198 -40.87 -49.05 -26.86
N PRO A 199 -41.39 -49.73 -25.82
CA PRO A 199 -41.98 -51.04 -25.97
C PRO A 199 -43.47 -50.94 -26.37
N PHE A 200 -43.73 -51.29 -27.64
CA PHE A 200 -44.95 -51.87 -28.22
C PHE A 200 -46.27 -51.07 -28.28
N PRO A 201 -47.03 -51.20 -29.41
CA PRO A 201 -48.32 -50.54 -29.60
C PRO A 201 -49.47 -51.37 -29.00
N THR A 202 -50.36 -50.71 -28.25
CA THR A 202 -51.64 -51.29 -27.83
C THR A 202 -52.61 -51.35 -29.00
N ARG A 203 -53.07 -52.57 -29.34
CA ARG A 203 -54.15 -52.82 -30.31
C ARG A 203 -55.49 -52.36 -29.73
N SER A 204 -56.28 -51.71 -30.58
CA SER A 204 -57.68 -51.31 -30.36
C SER A 204 -58.61 -52.51 -30.18
N ALA A 205 -59.67 -52.29 -29.39
CA ALA A 205 -60.97 -52.93 -29.51
C ALA A 205 -62.01 -51.83 -29.74
#